data_AF-A0A2D6RW90-F1
#
_entry.id   AF-A0A2D6RW90-F1
#
_cell.length_a   1.000
_cell.length_b   1.000
_cell.length_c   1.000
_cell.angle_alpha   90.00
_cell.angle_beta   90.00
_cell.angle_gamma   90.00
#
_symmetry.space_group_name_H-M   'P 1'
#
loop_
_entity.id
_entity.type
_entity.pdbx_description
1 polymer ?
#
loop_
_entity_poly.entity_id
_entity_poly.type
_entity_poly.pdbx_seq_one_letter_code
_entity_poly.pdbx_strand_id
1 'polypeptide(L)'
;MLANQVLTDWLAIHQAVGLNSAMQGWLYALSVGRNYLLSAEEWAVLGSNSRQTPVVPAGLQNTAISTKTRLELRQQLPRNSERFVIVGGGPVGLMLAVALKKLFGSRIVLHVLENRVNSEGQGTAFTRSWPINIPVSEFMFFNHPSGINSVAPLGEYLPWTLRELESHLLSLAQILDCQFVYSNEKTENLLLQLQPDLVFDATGGRWRAKGQMKKECEVVLCSSDLETVQGYCAFGVNPVAIAPSDARNLAVSVYDNGDCRPTLNGVPLSSWMLKIRGIPRHLGPVLIEKIRTINHDNWIYVWPTHLSSGEWIAFFGLRQDDAWLLQNEIKGPLSLDQVWDNLSKLSDPRWKIIVDVLASGAVGHHSECRVDPPFLWAPHLYIGDGSGWSHQQGVPVIPVGDSLFHGHPQVGNGLGSHLNMINLLIQQLQRSNG
;
A
#
# COMPACT_ATOMS: atom_id res chain seq x y z
N MET A 1 17.02 22.63 -11.34
CA MET A 1 16.52 22.25 -12.69
C MET A 1 15.96 20.83 -12.70
N LEU A 2 16.63 19.85 -12.09
CA LEU A 2 16.14 18.47 -12.02
C LEU A 2 14.82 18.36 -11.25
N ALA A 3 14.69 19.03 -10.11
CA ALA A 3 13.47 19.05 -9.29
C ALA A 3 12.24 19.47 -10.11
N ASN A 4 12.35 20.55 -10.89
CA ASN A 4 11.26 21.03 -11.74
C ASN A 4 10.90 20.04 -12.85
N GLN A 5 11.89 19.40 -13.47
CA GLN A 5 11.64 18.37 -14.49
C GLN A 5 10.91 17.17 -13.88
N VAL A 6 11.41 16.65 -12.76
CA VAL A 6 10.80 15.51 -12.05
C VAL A 6 9.38 15.83 -11.61
N LEU A 7 9.14 17.02 -11.10
CA LEU A 7 7.79 17.48 -10.75
C LEU A 7 6.87 17.53 -11.98
N THR A 8 7.34 18.11 -13.08
CA THR A 8 6.54 18.25 -14.32
C THR A 8 6.17 16.88 -14.88
N ASP A 9 7.13 15.97 -15.00
CA ASP A 9 6.89 14.63 -15.52
C ASP A 9 5.99 13.81 -14.60
N TRP A 10 6.16 13.93 -13.27
CA TRP A 10 5.29 13.27 -12.31
C TRP A 10 3.84 13.75 -12.41
N LEU A 11 3.61 15.06 -12.55
CA LEU A 11 2.26 15.60 -12.70
C LEU A 11 1.57 15.08 -13.96
N ALA A 12 2.30 14.98 -15.07
CA ALA A 12 1.78 14.40 -16.31
C ALA A 12 1.39 12.92 -16.13
N ILE A 13 2.23 12.12 -15.47
CA ILE A 13 1.95 10.69 -15.20
C ILE A 13 0.79 10.54 -14.22
N HIS A 14 0.70 11.38 -13.20
CA HIS A 14 -0.43 11.38 -12.26
C HIS A 14 -1.76 11.61 -12.99
N GLN A 15 -1.82 12.61 -13.88
CA GLN A 15 -3.01 12.89 -14.69
C GLN A 15 -3.38 11.72 -15.61
N ALA A 16 -2.39 11.05 -16.19
CA ALA A 16 -2.63 9.94 -17.13
C ALA A 16 -2.98 8.61 -16.45
N VAL A 17 -2.37 8.30 -15.29
CA VAL A 17 -2.39 6.95 -14.70
C VAL A 17 -2.91 6.93 -13.27
N GLY A 18 -2.49 7.87 -12.43
CA GLY A 18 -2.86 7.87 -11.01
C GLY A 18 -4.35 8.12 -10.80
N LEU A 19 -4.94 9.05 -11.57
CA LEU A 19 -6.40 9.30 -11.54
C LEU A 19 -7.20 8.04 -11.91
N ASN A 20 -6.85 7.39 -13.02
CA ASN A 20 -7.51 6.17 -13.45
C ASN A 20 -7.36 5.03 -12.41
N SER A 21 -6.15 4.87 -11.85
CA SER A 21 -5.91 3.88 -10.80
C SER A 21 -6.73 4.12 -9.54
N ALA A 22 -6.89 5.38 -9.13
CA ALA A 22 -7.77 5.74 -8.01
C ALA A 22 -9.23 5.42 -8.32
N MET A 23 -9.72 5.79 -9.51
CA MET A 23 -11.09 5.51 -9.95
C MET A 23 -11.39 4.00 -10.00
N GLN A 24 -10.44 3.17 -10.46
CA GLN A 24 -10.59 1.71 -10.40
C GLN A 24 -10.75 1.21 -8.96
N GLY A 25 -9.99 1.76 -8.01
CA GLY A 25 -10.19 1.48 -6.59
C GLY A 25 -11.58 1.90 -6.09
N TRP A 26 -12.11 3.03 -6.56
CA TRP A 26 -13.43 3.52 -6.14
C TRP A 26 -14.55 2.63 -6.68
N LEU A 27 -14.46 2.24 -7.96
CA LEU A 27 -15.37 1.29 -8.59
C LEU A 27 -15.35 -0.06 -7.90
N TYR A 28 -14.16 -0.55 -7.52
CA TYR A 28 -14.05 -1.76 -6.73
C TYR A 28 -14.80 -1.64 -5.39
N ALA A 29 -14.64 -0.53 -4.67
CA ALA A 29 -15.33 -0.32 -3.40
C ALA A 29 -16.87 -0.36 -3.54
N LEU A 30 -17.40 0.16 -4.65
CA LEU A 30 -18.84 0.08 -4.95
C LEU A 30 -19.32 -1.33 -5.31
N SER A 31 -18.42 -2.19 -5.77
CA SER A 31 -18.73 -3.58 -6.12
C SER A 31 -18.77 -4.51 -4.91
N VAL A 32 -18.19 -4.09 -3.77
CA VAL A 32 -18.24 -4.84 -2.51
C VAL A 32 -19.64 -4.74 -1.93
N GLY A 33 -20.14 -5.83 -1.36
CA GLY A 33 -21.45 -5.90 -0.72
C GLY A 33 -21.67 -4.74 0.25
N ARG A 34 -22.78 -4.01 0.06
CA ARG A 34 -23.10 -2.80 0.84
C ARG A 34 -23.09 -3.02 2.35
N ASN A 35 -23.34 -4.25 2.80
CA ASN A 35 -23.32 -4.65 4.22
C ASN A 35 -21.92 -4.65 4.86
N TYR A 36 -20.84 -4.48 4.08
CA TYR A 36 -19.45 -4.38 4.54
C TYR A 36 -18.86 -2.98 4.36
N LEU A 37 -19.67 -2.04 3.84
CA LEU A 37 -19.35 -0.63 3.86
C LEU A 37 -19.75 -0.06 5.22
N LEU A 38 -18.97 0.90 5.72
CA LEU A 38 -19.35 1.60 6.95
C LEU A 38 -20.63 2.41 6.75
N SER A 39 -21.50 2.38 7.77
CA SER A 39 -22.61 3.30 7.91
C SER A 39 -22.13 4.70 8.34
N ALA A 40 -23.02 5.68 8.27
CA ALA A 40 -22.72 7.05 8.73
C ALA A 40 -22.35 7.10 10.22
N GLU A 41 -23.06 6.30 11.04
CA GLU A 41 -22.85 6.19 12.48
C GLU A 41 -21.50 5.55 12.78
N GLU A 42 -21.20 4.45 12.09
CA GLU A 42 -19.94 3.73 12.19
C GLU A 42 -18.74 4.62 11.81
N TRP A 43 -18.87 5.37 10.71
CA TRP A 43 -17.85 6.32 10.26
C TRP A 43 -17.60 7.44 11.27
N ALA A 44 -18.66 7.98 11.88
CA ALA A 44 -18.55 9.02 12.90
C ALA A 44 -17.74 8.55 14.12
N VAL A 45 -17.93 7.29 14.55
CA VAL A 45 -17.19 6.70 15.68
C VAL A 45 -15.69 6.54 15.37
N LEU A 46 -15.33 6.20 14.13
CA LEU A 46 -13.91 6.18 13.72
C LEU A 46 -13.28 7.57 13.71
N GLY A 47 -14.07 8.59 13.35
CA GLY A 47 -13.67 9.99 13.40
C GLY A 47 -13.31 10.45 14.81
N SER A 48 -14.09 10.04 15.81
CA SER A 48 -13.88 10.40 17.23
C SER A 48 -12.81 9.57 17.94
N ASN A 49 -12.60 8.31 17.55
CA ASN A 49 -11.71 7.37 18.25
C ASN A 49 -10.30 7.23 17.65
N SER A 50 -9.84 8.18 16.82
CA SER A 50 -8.63 7.99 16.03
C SER A 50 -7.32 8.03 16.82
N ARG A 51 -7.02 6.94 17.53
CA ARG A 51 -5.66 6.45 17.77
C ARG A 51 -5.55 5.09 17.11
N GLN A 52 -5.44 5.06 15.78
CA GLN A 52 -4.88 3.89 15.13
C GLN A 52 -3.37 3.91 15.37
N THR A 53 -2.97 3.43 16.54
CA THR A 53 -1.57 3.17 16.85
C THR A 53 -1.13 2.03 15.94
N PRO A 54 -0.05 2.16 15.16
CA PRO A 54 0.48 1.03 14.42
C PRO A 54 0.81 -0.08 15.42
N VAL A 55 0.24 -1.27 15.22
CA VAL A 55 0.63 -2.41 16.02
C VAL A 55 1.98 -2.89 15.51
N VAL A 56 3.02 -2.57 16.26
CA VAL A 56 4.35 -3.17 16.07
C VAL A 56 4.24 -4.62 16.58
N PRO A 57 4.45 -5.65 15.74
CA PRO A 57 4.42 -7.02 16.21
C PRO A 57 5.48 -7.21 17.29
N ALA A 58 5.04 -7.58 18.49
CA ALA A 58 5.96 -8.02 19.53
C ALA A 58 6.49 -9.41 19.15
N GLY A 59 7.81 -9.52 18.99
CA GLY A 59 8.51 -10.80 18.90
C GLY A 59 8.87 -11.22 17.48
N LEU A 60 10.06 -10.81 17.04
CA LEU A 60 10.97 -11.58 16.18
C LEU A 60 12.37 -10.94 16.36
N GLN A 61 13.39 -11.77 16.58
CA GLN A 61 14.73 -11.32 16.96
C GLN A 61 15.30 -10.32 15.95
N ASN A 62 15.61 -9.13 16.46
CA ASN A 62 16.07 -7.96 15.74
C ASN A 62 17.51 -8.15 15.21
N THR A 63 17.68 -8.18 13.90
CA THR A 63 18.92 -7.71 13.27
C THR A 63 18.77 -6.22 13.01
N ALA A 64 19.39 -5.39 13.85
CA ALA A 64 19.35 -3.94 13.71
C ALA A 64 20.00 -3.51 12.38
N ILE A 65 19.33 -2.62 11.64
CA ILE A 65 19.90 -1.97 10.47
C ILE A 65 20.58 -0.70 10.99
N SER A 66 21.88 -0.82 11.28
CA SER A 66 22.68 0.29 11.80
C SER A 66 23.26 1.12 10.66
N THR A 67 23.03 2.43 10.69
CA THR A 67 23.80 3.38 9.87
C THR A 67 24.22 4.56 10.75
N LYS A 68 25.48 4.97 10.63
CA LYS A 68 26.13 5.99 11.46
C LYS A 68 25.67 7.43 11.16
N THR A 69 24.49 7.62 10.57
CA THR A 69 24.14 8.80 9.75
C THR A 69 23.65 10.03 10.53
N ARG A 70 23.45 9.96 11.86
CA ARG A 70 22.95 11.12 12.62
C ARG A 70 23.91 12.33 12.57
N LEU A 71 25.20 12.13 12.26
CA LEU A 71 26.22 13.17 12.41
C LEU A 71 26.38 14.13 11.22
N GLU A 72 25.73 13.91 10.07
CA GLU A 72 26.12 14.59 8.82
C GLU A 72 24.96 15.23 8.02
N LEU A 73 23.82 15.54 8.65
CA LEU A 73 22.66 16.15 7.96
C LEU A 73 22.98 17.50 7.28
N ARG A 74 24.05 18.19 7.69
CA ARG A 74 24.51 19.46 7.11
C ARG A 74 25.86 19.32 6.40
N GLN A 75 25.96 18.40 5.44
CA GLN A 75 27.07 18.43 4.49
C GLN A 75 26.84 19.50 3.42
N GLN A 76 27.92 20.19 3.03
CA GLN A 76 27.89 21.01 1.82
C GLN A 76 27.57 20.08 0.64
N LEU A 77 26.55 20.45 -0.13
CA LEU A 77 26.20 19.71 -1.34
C LEU A 77 27.40 19.73 -2.30
N PRO A 78 27.71 18.61 -2.98
CA PRO A 78 28.57 18.64 -4.14
C PRO A 78 28.12 19.75 -5.12
N ARG A 79 29.08 20.42 -5.76
CA ARG A 79 28.76 21.49 -6.72
C ARG A 79 27.77 20.97 -7.77
N ASN A 80 26.70 21.73 -8.02
CA ASN A 80 25.63 21.43 -8.99
C ASN A 80 24.77 20.20 -8.66
N SER A 81 24.76 19.73 -7.41
CA SER A 81 23.81 18.70 -6.97
C SER A 81 22.57 19.30 -6.34
N GLU A 82 21.43 18.63 -6.54
CA GLU A 82 20.15 18.96 -5.88
C GLU A 82 19.88 17.95 -4.75
N ARG A 83 19.25 18.40 -3.67
CA ARG A 83 18.90 17.57 -2.52
C ARG A 83 17.46 17.10 -2.63
N PHE A 84 17.29 15.80 -2.82
CA PHE A 84 15.98 15.15 -2.81
C PHE A 84 15.78 14.43 -1.49
N VAL A 85 14.57 14.51 -0.93
CA VAL A 85 14.21 13.82 0.31
C VAL A 85 12.98 12.95 0.07
N ILE A 86 13.03 11.69 0.49
CA ILE A 86 11.88 10.78 0.50
C ILE A 86 11.48 10.55 1.95
N VAL A 87 10.23 10.85 2.30
CA VAL A 87 9.67 10.58 3.63
C VAL A 87 8.97 9.22 3.60
N GLY A 88 9.57 8.21 4.23
CA GLY A 88 9.08 6.84 4.31
C GLY A 88 9.91 5.84 3.50
N GLY A 89 10.54 4.88 4.19
CA GLY A 89 11.36 3.81 3.61
C GLY A 89 10.59 2.52 3.34
N GLY A 90 9.34 2.62 2.88
CA GLY A 90 8.55 1.47 2.42
C GLY A 90 8.92 1.04 0.99
N PRO A 91 8.26 0.02 0.40
CA PRO A 91 8.55 -0.50 -0.93
C PRO A 91 8.56 0.60 -2.01
N VAL A 92 7.54 1.47 -2.01
CA VAL A 92 7.42 2.59 -2.96
C VAL A 92 8.56 3.59 -2.78
N GLY A 93 8.82 4.03 -1.53
CA GLY A 93 9.86 5.00 -1.23
C GLY A 93 11.27 4.48 -1.55
N LEU A 94 11.56 3.21 -1.23
CA LEU A 94 12.85 2.58 -1.54
C LEU A 94 13.03 2.37 -3.05
N MET A 95 11.99 1.92 -3.76
CA MET A 95 12.06 1.75 -5.21
C MET A 95 12.30 3.09 -5.90
N LEU A 96 11.62 4.16 -5.47
CA LEU A 96 11.86 5.51 -5.95
C LEU A 96 13.28 6.00 -5.64
N ALA A 97 13.80 5.72 -4.44
CA ALA A 97 15.16 6.07 -4.04
C ALA A 97 16.20 5.44 -4.99
N VAL A 98 16.09 4.12 -5.19
CA VAL A 98 16.96 3.37 -6.11
C VAL A 98 16.82 3.91 -7.54
N ALA A 99 15.60 4.17 -7.99
CA ALA A 99 15.33 4.69 -9.33
C ALA A 99 16.05 6.01 -9.59
N LEU A 100 15.82 6.99 -8.71
CA LEU A 100 16.37 8.33 -8.83
C LEU A 100 17.91 8.31 -8.74
N LYS A 101 18.49 7.50 -7.85
CA LYS A 101 19.96 7.40 -7.74
C LYS A 101 20.60 6.67 -8.92
N LYS A 102 19.97 5.64 -9.50
CA LYS A 102 20.47 5.04 -10.74
C LYS A 102 20.45 6.02 -11.90
N LEU A 103 19.41 6.86 -11.98
CA LEU A 103 19.24 7.80 -13.10
C LEU A 103 20.13 9.04 -12.99
N PHE A 104 20.20 9.63 -11.80
CA PHE A 104 20.88 10.92 -11.59
C PHE A 104 22.24 10.81 -10.91
N GLY A 105 22.55 9.67 -10.28
CA GLY A 105 23.86 9.39 -9.68
C GLY A 105 24.29 10.47 -8.68
N SER A 106 25.42 11.11 -8.98
CA SER A 106 26.01 12.19 -8.17
C SER A 106 25.36 13.56 -8.38
N ARG A 107 24.47 13.72 -9.37
CA ARG A 107 23.71 14.97 -9.59
C ARG A 107 22.67 15.22 -8.49
N ILE A 108 22.38 14.21 -7.66
CA ILE A 108 21.49 14.35 -6.52
C ILE A 108 22.12 13.78 -5.24
N VAL A 109 21.85 14.44 -4.12
CA VAL A 109 21.98 13.87 -2.77
C VAL A 109 20.59 13.44 -2.35
N LEU A 110 20.41 12.13 -2.08
CA LEU A 110 19.11 11.57 -1.77
C LEU A 110 19.08 11.10 -0.32
N HIS A 111 18.18 11.69 0.47
CA HIS A 111 17.91 11.24 1.83
C HIS A 111 16.59 10.47 1.91
N VAL A 112 16.57 9.38 2.68
CA VAL A 112 15.35 8.65 3.03
C VAL A 112 15.11 8.80 4.53
N LEU A 113 14.01 9.46 4.91
CA LEU A 113 13.60 9.63 6.30
C LEU A 113 12.72 8.45 6.72
N GLU A 114 13.07 7.80 7.84
CA GLU A 114 12.36 6.63 8.34
C GLU A 114 12.10 6.75 9.85
N ASN A 115 10.87 6.46 10.27
CA ASN A 115 10.42 6.57 11.66
C ASN A 115 10.21 5.20 12.33
N ARG A 116 10.32 4.10 11.58
CA ARG A 116 10.45 2.75 12.14
C ARG A 116 11.85 2.56 12.70
N VAL A 117 12.07 3.04 13.92
CA VAL A 117 13.39 3.04 14.58
C VAL A 117 13.41 2.22 15.87
N ASN A 118 14.49 1.49 16.08
CA ASN A 118 14.78 0.84 17.37
C ASN A 118 15.40 1.85 18.34
N SER A 119 16.34 2.64 17.83
CA SER A 119 17.01 3.75 18.50
C SER A 119 17.45 4.75 17.43
N GLU A 120 17.86 5.95 17.83
CA GLU A 120 18.23 6.95 16.83
C GLU A 120 19.41 6.49 15.97
N GLY A 121 19.31 6.65 14.64
CA GLY A 121 20.29 6.13 13.68
C GLY A 121 20.14 4.64 13.36
N GLN A 122 19.18 3.93 13.98
CA GLN A 122 18.97 2.50 13.77
C GLN A 122 17.52 2.18 13.39
N GLY A 123 17.35 1.64 12.19
CA GLY A 123 16.05 1.16 11.71
C GLY A 123 15.62 -0.17 12.35
N THR A 124 14.32 -0.43 12.36
CA THR A 124 13.75 -1.76 12.66
C THR A 124 13.82 -2.67 11.43
N ALA A 125 13.93 -3.97 11.64
CA ALA A 125 13.85 -4.94 10.54
C ALA A 125 12.46 -4.93 9.87
N PHE A 126 12.41 -5.22 8.57
CA PHE A 126 11.15 -5.43 7.85
C PHE A 126 10.52 -6.77 8.26
N THR A 127 9.21 -6.77 8.57
CA THR A 127 8.52 -7.95 9.11
C THR A 127 7.37 -8.46 8.23
N ARG A 128 6.99 -7.71 7.19
CA ARG A 128 5.81 -8.02 6.37
C ARG A 128 6.06 -9.20 5.44
N SER A 129 5.56 -10.38 5.81
CA SER A 129 5.65 -11.60 5.00
C SER A 129 4.57 -11.71 3.93
N TRP A 130 4.09 -10.59 3.39
CA TRP A 130 2.98 -10.60 2.42
C TRP A 130 3.50 -10.87 1.01
N PRO A 131 2.93 -11.83 0.26
CA PRO A 131 3.34 -12.14 -1.11
C PRO A 131 3.07 -10.94 -2.00
N ILE A 132 4.05 -10.50 -2.80
CA ILE A 132 3.88 -9.28 -3.62
C ILE A 132 3.08 -9.54 -4.90
N ASN A 133 3.20 -10.72 -5.52
CA ASN A 133 2.55 -11.05 -6.80
C ASN A 133 2.71 -9.94 -7.86
N ILE A 134 3.93 -9.45 -8.06
CA ILE A 134 4.26 -8.42 -9.05
C ILE A 134 5.13 -9.06 -10.15
N PRO A 135 4.83 -8.82 -11.43
CA PRO A 135 5.64 -9.32 -12.55
C PRO A 135 7.09 -8.84 -12.47
N VAL A 136 8.03 -9.68 -12.91
CA VAL A 136 9.46 -9.35 -13.02
C VAL A 136 9.68 -8.14 -13.94
N SER A 137 8.81 -7.95 -14.93
CA SER A 137 8.86 -6.82 -15.86
C SER A 137 8.84 -5.46 -15.16
N GLU A 138 8.13 -5.36 -14.03
CA GLU A 138 8.06 -4.14 -13.22
C GLU A 138 9.38 -3.82 -12.50
N PHE A 139 10.32 -4.77 -12.46
CA PHE A 139 11.60 -4.62 -11.78
C PHE A 139 12.81 -4.54 -12.73
N MET A 140 12.61 -4.63 -14.05
CA MET A 140 13.71 -4.69 -15.02
C MET A 140 14.69 -3.52 -14.94
N PHE A 141 14.20 -2.31 -14.66
CA PHE A 141 15.06 -1.14 -14.47
C PHE A 141 16.01 -1.27 -13.26
N PHE A 142 15.59 -2.05 -12.26
CA PHE A 142 16.27 -2.23 -10.99
C PHE A 142 17.28 -3.38 -11.02
N ASN A 143 17.38 -4.09 -12.15
CA ASN A 143 18.36 -5.16 -12.36
C ASN A 143 19.77 -4.67 -11.99
N HIS A 144 20.37 -5.37 -11.03
CA HIS A 144 21.73 -5.15 -10.55
C HIS A 144 22.39 -6.53 -10.38
N PRO A 145 23.65 -6.73 -10.80
CA PRO A 145 24.33 -8.02 -10.74
C PRO A 145 24.35 -8.69 -9.36
N SER A 146 24.24 -7.90 -8.28
CA SER A 146 24.25 -8.39 -6.89
C SER A 146 22.89 -8.44 -6.18
N GLY A 147 21.77 -8.16 -6.86
CA GLY A 147 20.48 -7.89 -6.19
C GLY A 147 19.32 -8.81 -6.59
N ILE A 148 18.70 -8.55 -7.75
CA ILE A 148 17.42 -9.16 -8.15
C ILE A 148 17.61 -10.41 -9.02
N ASN A 149 18.77 -10.56 -9.66
CA ASN A 149 19.07 -11.67 -10.58
C ASN A 149 19.46 -12.99 -9.89
N SER A 150 19.57 -13.01 -8.55
CA SER A 150 19.95 -14.21 -7.79
C SER A 150 18.77 -15.15 -7.54
N VAL A 151 17.55 -14.71 -7.83
CA VAL A 151 16.33 -15.50 -7.58
C VAL A 151 15.68 -15.87 -8.91
N ALA A 152 15.57 -17.18 -9.16
CA ALA A 152 14.86 -17.67 -10.33
C ALA A 152 13.37 -17.29 -10.22
N PRO A 153 12.81 -16.60 -11.22
CA PRO A 153 11.41 -16.22 -11.20
C PRO A 153 10.51 -17.47 -11.25
N LEU A 154 9.32 -17.37 -10.65
CA LEU A 154 8.31 -18.41 -10.76
C LEU A 154 7.32 -18.01 -11.87
N GLY A 155 7.60 -18.45 -13.09
CA GLY A 155 6.93 -17.94 -14.29
C GLY A 155 7.33 -16.50 -14.56
N GLU A 156 6.36 -15.58 -14.68
CA GLU A 156 6.59 -14.15 -14.92
C GLU A 156 6.72 -13.31 -13.64
N TYR A 157 6.64 -13.93 -12.45
CA TYR A 157 6.54 -13.24 -11.17
C TYR A 157 7.74 -13.50 -10.26
N LEU A 158 8.06 -12.51 -9.42
CA LEU A 158 9.06 -12.69 -8.36
C LEU A 158 8.45 -13.46 -7.17
N PRO A 159 9.11 -14.53 -6.69
CA PRO A 159 8.64 -15.33 -5.56
C PRO A 159 8.98 -14.67 -4.22
N TRP A 160 8.62 -13.39 -4.07
CA TRP A 160 8.99 -12.58 -2.91
C TRP A 160 7.80 -12.13 -2.08
N THR A 161 8.10 -11.98 -0.80
CA THR A 161 7.33 -11.24 0.18
C THR A 161 7.73 -9.76 0.19
N LEU A 162 6.89 -8.91 0.76
CA LEU A 162 7.21 -7.49 0.96
C LEU A 162 8.51 -7.29 1.72
N ARG A 163 8.74 -8.08 2.77
CA ARG A 163 10.00 -8.06 3.53
C ARG A 163 11.21 -8.29 2.64
N GLU A 164 11.14 -9.30 1.76
CA GLU A 164 12.25 -9.60 0.85
C GLU A 164 12.46 -8.46 -0.14
N LEU A 165 11.38 -7.93 -0.72
CA LEU A 165 11.44 -6.78 -1.61
C LEU A 165 12.07 -5.55 -0.91
N GLU A 166 11.56 -5.18 0.26
CA GLU A 166 12.08 -4.05 1.06
C GLU A 166 13.56 -4.23 1.40
N SER A 167 13.96 -5.45 1.81
CA SER A 167 15.36 -5.74 2.16
C SER A 167 16.29 -5.61 0.95
N HIS A 168 15.87 -6.10 -0.22
CA HIS A 168 16.67 -5.97 -1.44
C HIS A 168 16.77 -4.51 -1.90
N LEU A 169 15.65 -3.78 -1.91
CA LEU A 169 15.64 -2.37 -2.31
C LEU A 169 16.46 -1.49 -1.35
N LEU A 170 16.40 -1.77 -0.05
CA LEU A 170 17.23 -1.09 0.94
C LEU A 170 18.73 -1.33 0.68
N SER A 171 19.13 -2.59 0.46
CA SER A 171 20.53 -2.93 0.13
C SER A 171 20.99 -2.22 -1.14
N LEU A 172 20.16 -2.22 -2.20
CA LEU A 172 20.46 -1.49 -3.44
C LEU A 172 20.55 0.03 -3.21
N ALA A 173 19.66 0.61 -2.42
CA ALA A 173 19.70 2.02 -2.08
C ALA A 173 21.00 2.38 -1.34
N GLN A 174 21.44 1.54 -0.42
CA GLN A 174 22.72 1.72 0.29
C GLN A 174 23.93 1.62 -0.65
N ILE A 175 23.93 0.65 -1.58
CA ILE A 175 24.97 0.50 -2.61
C ILE A 175 25.04 1.74 -3.52
N LEU A 176 23.90 2.39 -3.76
CA LEU A 176 23.79 3.60 -4.59
C LEU A 176 23.98 4.90 -3.78
N ASP A 177 24.52 4.82 -2.58
CA ASP A 177 24.79 5.96 -1.70
C ASP A 177 23.53 6.80 -1.36
N CYS A 178 22.36 6.15 -1.20
CA CYS A 178 21.21 6.77 -0.55
C CYS A 178 21.48 6.96 0.95
N GLN A 179 21.22 8.15 1.48
CA GLN A 179 21.47 8.47 2.89
C GLN A 179 20.22 8.23 3.75
N PHE A 180 20.28 7.25 4.64
CA PHE A 180 19.16 6.93 5.53
C PHE A 180 19.21 7.72 6.84
N VAL A 181 18.11 8.38 7.16
CA VAL A 181 17.92 9.15 8.39
C VAL A 181 16.84 8.48 9.23
N TYR A 182 17.29 7.66 10.19
CA TYR A 182 16.44 6.98 11.16
C TYR A 182 16.27 7.88 12.39
N SER A 183 15.08 8.47 12.58
CA SER A 183 14.83 9.37 13.70
C SER A 183 13.37 9.35 14.16
N ASN A 184 13.16 9.58 15.45
CA ASN A 184 11.84 9.88 16.03
C ASN A 184 11.49 11.37 15.99
N GLU A 185 12.40 12.23 15.49
CA GLU A 185 12.14 13.65 15.33
C GLU A 185 10.99 13.89 14.33
N LYS A 186 10.24 14.97 14.55
CA LYS A 186 9.20 15.39 13.61
C LYS A 186 9.80 15.63 12.22
N THR A 187 9.15 15.07 11.20
CA THR A 187 9.57 15.15 9.80
C THR A 187 9.85 16.59 9.36
N GLU A 188 9.01 17.55 9.75
CA GLU A 188 9.16 18.95 9.39
C GLU A 188 10.48 19.55 9.87
N ASN A 189 10.91 19.20 11.09
CA ASN A 189 12.17 19.69 11.62
C ASN A 189 13.35 19.13 10.83
N LEU A 190 13.31 17.83 10.50
CA LEU A 190 14.35 17.19 9.68
C LEU A 190 14.43 17.82 8.30
N LEU A 191 13.28 18.13 7.68
CA LEU A 191 13.24 18.81 6.39
C LEU A 191 13.78 20.25 6.47
N LEU A 192 13.48 21.00 7.53
CA LEU A 192 14.06 22.34 7.76
C LEU A 192 15.58 22.28 7.94
N GLN A 193 16.10 21.24 8.59
CA GLN A 193 17.54 21.02 8.74
C GLN A 193 18.21 20.66 7.41
N LEU A 194 17.55 19.82 6.61
CA LEU A 194 18.05 19.32 5.33
C LEU A 194 17.95 20.34 4.20
N GLN A 195 16.96 21.24 4.21
CA GLN A 195 16.71 22.21 3.13
C GLN A 195 16.66 21.52 1.75
N PRO A 196 15.64 20.69 1.48
CA PRO A 196 15.50 19.97 0.21
C PRO A 196 15.07 20.89 -0.93
N ASP A 197 15.48 20.53 -2.15
CA ASP A 197 14.97 21.11 -3.40
C ASP A 197 13.66 20.43 -3.83
N LEU A 198 13.47 19.16 -3.44
CA LEU A 198 12.29 18.35 -3.73
C LEU A 198 12.04 17.31 -2.63
N VAL A 199 10.78 17.14 -2.26
CA VAL A 199 10.35 16.14 -1.27
C VAL A 199 9.37 15.16 -1.91
N PHE A 200 9.50 13.88 -1.58
CA PHE A 200 8.50 12.86 -1.89
C PHE A 200 7.86 12.36 -0.61
N ASP A 201 6.52 12.40 -0.53
CA ASP A 201 5.76 11.78 0.56
C ASP A 201 5.41 10.35 0.17
N ALA A 202 6.12 9.38 0.76
CA ALA A 202 5.87 7.94 0.62
C ALA A 202 5.33 7.33 1.93
N THR A 203 4.69 8.14 2.78
CA THR A 203 4.24 7.72 4.11
C THR A 203 2.92 6.95 4.11
N GLY A 204 2.20 6.89 2.99
CA GLY A 204 0.84 6.36 2.93
C GLY A 204 -0.19 7.34 3.49
N GLY A 205 0.03 8.64 3.28
CA GLY A 205 -0.84 9.73 3.74
C GLY A 205 -0.73 10.07 5.23
N ARG A 206 0.20 9.43 5.97
CA ARG A 206 0.37 9.60 7.43
C ARG A 206 1.08 10.88 7.84
N TRP A 207 1.80 11.53 6.92
CA TRP A 207 2.45 12.81 7.20
C TRP A 207 1.44 13.97 7.24
N ARG A 208 0.34 13.88 6.47
CA ARG A 208 -0.63 14.96 6.36
C ARG A 208 -1.55 15.03 7.58
N ALA A 209 -1.99 16.25 7.89
CA ALA A 209 -3.06 16.45 8.84
C ALA A 209 -4.38 15.87 8.31
N LYS A 210 -5.26 15.47 9.23
CA LYS A 210 -6.64 15.11 8.89
C LYS A 210 -7.36 16.35 8.37
N GLY A 211 -7.97 16.24 7.19
CA GLY A 211 -8.76 17.31 6.63
C GLY A 211 -10.19 17.35 7.16
N GLN A 212 -10.81 18.51 7.01
CA GLN A 212 -12.25 18.72 7.13
C GLN A 212 -12.89 18.75 5.75
N MET A 213 -14.06 18.12 5.62
CA MET A 213 -14.80 18.13 4.35
C MET A 213 -15.23 19.56 4.04
N LYS A 214 -14.87 20.04 2.83
CA LYS A 214 -15.21 21.39 2.35
C LYS A 214 -16.41 21.40 1.43
N LYS A 215 -16.48 20.39 0.55
CA LYS A 215 -17.54 20.27 -0.46
C LYS A 215 -17.70 18.83 -0.90
N GLU A 216 -18.88 18.53 -1.42
CA GLU A 216 -19.16 17.32 -2.17
C GLU A 216 -19.36 17.68 -3.64
N CYS A 217 -18.83 16.86 -4.53
CA CYS A 217 -18.91 17.02 -5.98
C CYS A 217 -19.38 15.71 -6.59
N GLU A 218 -20.12 15.75 -7.70
CA GLU A 218 -20.40 14.54 -8.47
C GLU A 218 -19.33 14.32 -9.54
N VAL A 219 -18.85 13.08 -9.64
CA VAL A 219 -17.95 12.63 -10.70
C VAL A 219 -18.70 11.63 -11.56
N VAL A 220 -18.80 11.94 -12.86
CA VAL A 220 -19.39 11.03 -13.83
C VAL A 220 -18.36 9.96 -14.17
N LEU A 221 -18.69 8.69 -13.93
CA LEU A 221 -17.86 7.55 -14.31
C LEU A 221 -18.28 7.10 -15.71
N CYS A 222 -17.33 7.00 -16.65
CA CYS A 222 -17.62 6.59 -18.02
C CYS A 222 -17.86 5.08 -18.09
N SER A 223 -18.73 4.64 -19.00
CA SER A 223 -19.10 3.22 -19.14
C SER A 223 -17.91 2.31 -19.52
N SER A 224 -16.89 2.83 -20.19
CA SER A 224 -15.63 2.12 -20.47
C SER A 224 -14.83 1.78 -19.20
N ASP A 225 -15.02 2.55 -18.12
CA ASP A 225 -14.33 2.35 -16.85
C ASP A 225 -14.97 1.21 -16.04
N LEU A 226 -16.24 0.91 -16.32
CA LEU A 226 -16.99 -0.19 -15.69
C LEU A 226 -16.62 -1.56 -16.29
N GLU A 227 -16.26 -1.61 -17.57
CA GLU A 227 -15.80 -2.83 -18.24
C GLU A 227 -14.40 -3.27 -17.76
N THR A 228 -13.56 -2.33 -17.30
CA THR A 228 -12.20 -2.63 -16.80
C THR A 228 -12.18 -3.32 -15.44
N VAL A 229 -13.24 -3.17 -14.62
CA VAL A 229 -13.41 -3.94 -13.36
C VAL A 229 -13.54 -5.44 -13.62
N GLN A 230 -14.00 -5.83 -14.81
CA GLN A 230 -14.08 -7.25 -15.22
C GLN A 230 -12.70 -7.88 -15.47
N GLY A 231 -11.63 -7.08 -15.57
CA GLY A 231 -10.30 -7.50 -16.04
C GLY A 231 -9.40 -8.21 -15.03
N TYR A 232 -9.76 -8.31 -13.74
CA TYR A 232 -8.93 -8.98 -12.74
C TYR A 232 -9.09 -10.51 -12.73
N CYS A 233 -9.18 -11.11 -13.92
CA CYS A 233 -9.32 -12.56 -14.15
C CYS A 233 -8.16 -13.41 -13.60
N ALA A 234 -7.03 -12.78 -13.23
CA ALA A 234 -5.85 -13.48 -12.73
C ALA A 234 -5.98 -14.02 -11.30
N PHE A 235 -7.08 -13.72 -10.58
CA PHE A 235 -7.10 -13.84 -9.13
C PHE A 235 -8.29 -14.60 -8.52
N GLY A 236 -8.59 -15.76 -9.11
CA GLY A 236 -9.32 -16.87 -8.46
C GLY A 236 -10.84 -16.74 -8.34
N VAL A 237 -11.36 -15.61 -7.85
CA VAL A 237 -12.80 -15.33 -7.82
C VAL A 237 -13.05 -13.90 -8.27
N ASN A 238 -13.64 -13.76 -9.47
CA ASN A 238 -13.98 -12.46 -10.03
C ASN A 238 -15.11 -11.83 -9.21
N PRO A 239 -15.05 -10.52 -8.93
CA PRO A 239 -16.24 -9.84 -8.46
C PRO A 239 -17.33 -9.99 -9.53
N VAL A 240 -18.52 -10.45 -9.13
CA VAL A 240 -19.73 -10.33 -9.95
C VAL A 240 -19.95 -8.83 -10.13
N ALA A 241 -19.65 -8.33 -11.33
CA ALA A 241 -19.75 -6.93 -11.68
C ALA A 241 -21.22 -6.51 -11.67
N ILE A 242 -21.75 -6.21 -10.49
CA ILE A 242 -22.90 -5.33 -10.35
C ILE A 242 -22.28 -3.97 -10.07
N ALA A 243 -21.82 -3.28 -11.12
CA ALA A 243 -21.75 -1.84 -11.01
C ALA A 243 -23.19 -1.41 -10.71
N PRO A 244 -23.49 -0.83 -9.54
CA PRO A 244 -24.83 -0.34 -9.29
C PRO A 244 -25.23 0.58 -10.45
N SER A 245 -26.48 0.55 -10.91
CA SER A 245 -27.02 1.56 -11.83
C SER A 245 -26.67 3.00 -11.41
N ASP A 246 -26.49 3.16 -10.10
CA ASP A 246 -26.19 4.33 -9.30
C ASP A 246 -24.72 4.78 -9.42
N ALA A 247 -23.81 3.93 -9.92
CA ALA A 247 -22.38 4.23 -10.04
C ALA A 247 -22.04 5.22 -11.18
N ARG A 248 -23.01 5.59 -12.03
CA ARG A 248 -22.77 6.56 -13.12
C ARG A 248 -22.41 7.96 -12.59
N ASN A 249 -22.98 8.34 -11.44
CA ASN A 249 -22.70 9.60 -10.76
C ASN A 249 -22.21 9.28 -9.35
N LEU A 250 -20.89 9.18 -9.19
CA LEU A 250 -20.29 8.93 -7.89
C LEU A 250 -20.08 10.26 -7.16
N ALA A 251 -20.69 10.41 -5.99
CA ALA A 251 -20.43 11.54 -5.12
C ALA A 251 -19.01 11.43 -4.52
N VAL A 252 -18.26 12.53 -4.53
CA VAL A 252 -16.88 12.62 -4.03
C VAL A 252 -16.79 13.79 -3.07
N SER A 253 -16.46 13.48 -1.82
CA SER A 253 -16.17 14.47 -0.80
C SER A 253 -14.72 14.97 -0.95
N VAL A 254 -14.56 16.29 -1.04
CA VAL A 254 -13.27 16.98 -1.13
C VAL A 254 -12.95 17.64 0.21
N TYR A 255 -11.78 17.34 0.74
CA TYR A 255 -11.29 17.80 2.02
C TYR A 255 -10.30 18.95 1.84
N ASP A 256 -10.16 19.78 2.88
CA ASP A 256 -9.23 20.92 2.88
C ASP A 256 -7.75 20.55 2.85
N ASN A 257 -7.41 19.35 3.32
CA ASN A 257 -6.10 18.73 3.24
C ASN A 257 -5.81 18.14 1.86
N GLY A 258 -6.63 18.39 0.84
CA GLY A 258 -6.42 17.91 -0.52
C GLY A 258 -6.83 16.46 -0.78
N ASP A 259 -7.35 15.73 0.22
CA ASP A 259 -7.90 14.40 0.00
C ASP A 259 -9.27 14.50 -0.69
N CYS A 260 -9.51 13.60 -1.64
CA CYS A 260 -10.79 13.32 -2.27
C CYS A 260 -11.18 11.89 -1.95
N ARG A 261 -12.40 11.68 -1.47
CA ARG A 261 -12.92 10.36 -1.11
C ARG A 261 -14.25 10.09 -1.80
N PRO A 262 -14.41 8.94 -2.47
CA PRO A 262 -15.70 8.54 -3.00
C PRO A 262 -16.65 8.28 -1.83
N THR A 263 -17.92 8.62 -2.02
CA THR A 263 -18.96 8.51 -1.00
C THR A 263 -20.20 7.82 -1.56
N LEU A 264 -20.94 7.16 -0.68
CA LEU A 264 -22.26 6.65 -0.94
C LEU A 264 -23.20 7.20 0.13
N ASN A 265 -24.22 7.96 -0.28
CA ASN A 265 -25.15 8.65 0.63
C ASN A 265 -24.44 9.53 1.68
N GLY A 266 -23.40 10.27 1.26
CA GLY A 266 -22.61 11.16 2.14
C GLY A 266 -21.62 10.44 3.07
N VAL A 267 -21.48 9.11 2.98
CA VAL A 267 -20.52 8.34 3.77
C VAL A 267 -19.34 7.90 2.90
N PRO A 268 -18.08 8.18 3.29
CA PRO A 268 -16.92 7.71 2.54
C PRO A 268 -16.90 6.19 2.37
N LEU A 269 -16.69 5.74 1.13
CA LEU A 269 -16.52 4.32 0.85
C LEU A 269 -15.32 3.81 1.62
N SER A 270 -15.59 2.89 2.54
CA SER A 270 -14.59 2.30 3.40
C SER A 270 -15.12 0.96 3.88
N SER A 271 -14.22 -0.01 4.00
CA SER A 271 -14.56 -1.37 4.38
C SER A 271 -13.49 -1.94 5.29
N TRP A 272 -13.94 -2.58 6.37
CA TRP A 272 -13.06 -3.40 7.18
C TRP A 272 -12.73 -4.69 6.43
N MET A 273 -11.47 -5.09 6.47
CA MET A 273 -11.01 -6.30 5.81
C MET A 273 -10.19 -7.18 6.76
N LEU A 274 -10.37 -8.50 6.64
CA LEU A 274 -9.50 -9.51 7.19
C LEU A 274 -8.64 -10.12 6.10
N LYS A 275 -7.42 -10.52 6.44
CA LYS A 275 -6.52 -11.21 5.54
C LYS A 275 -6.01 -12.50 6.17
N ILE A 276 -6.08 -13.59 5.40
CA ILE A 276 -5.54 -14.90 5.74
C ILE A 276 -4.50 -15.28 4.68
N ARG A 277 -3.29 -15.60 5.11
CA ARG A 277 -2.14 -15.99 4.29
C ARG A 277 -1.67 -17.39 4.62
N GLY A 278 -0.79 -17.95 3.80
CA GLY A 278 -0.24 -19.29 4.05
C GLY A 278 -1.26 -20.40 3.86
N ILE A 279 -2.34 -20.15 3.08
CA ILE A 279 -3.36 -21.18 2.82
C ILE A 279 -2.68 -22.27 1.96
N PRO A 280 -2.67 -23.53 2.39
CA PRO A 280 -2.00 -24.60 1.67
C PRO A 280 -2.47 -24.74 0.22
N ARG A 281 -1.54 -25.05 -0.69
CA ARG A 281 -1.79 -25.19 -2.13
C ARG A 281 -2.96 -26.13 -2.46
N HIS A 282 -3.14 -27.19 -1.67
CA HIS A 282 -4.21 -28.17 -1.88
C HIS A 282 -5.59 -27.68 -1.40
N LEU A 283 -5.65 -26.73 -0.46
CA LEU A 283 -6.92 -26.16 0.03
C LEU A 283 -7.42 -25.01 -0.84
N GLY A 284 -6.55 -24.28 -1.52
CA GLY A 284 -6.93 -23.15 -2.39
C GLY A 284 -8.04 -23.47 -3.39
N PRO A 285 -7.92 -24.54 -4.21
CA PRO A 285 -8.98 -24.94 -5.15
C PRO A 285 -10.30 -25.32 -4.47
N VAL A 286 -10.23 -25.99 -3.31
CA VAL A 286 -11.43 -26.37 -2.53
C VAL A 286 -12.14 -25.11 -2.01
N LEU A 287 -11.36 -24.14 -1.52
CA LEU A 287 -11.85 -22.86 -1.03
C LEU A 287 -12.53 -22.07 -2.15
N ILE A 288 -11.91 -21.95 -3.33
CA ILE A 288 -12.54 -21.30 -4.50
C ILE A 288 -13.89 -21.91 -4.81
N GLU A 289 -13.98 -23.24 -4.87
CA GLU A 289 -15.21 -23.91 -5.28
C GLU A 289 -16.37 -23.63 -4.31
N LYS A 290 -16.08 -23.59 -3.01
CA LYS A 290 -17.06 -23.18 -2.00
C LYS A 290 -17.42 -21.70 -2.12
N ILE A 291 -16.43 -20.83 -2.28
CA ILE A 291 -16.64 -19.38 -2.41
C ILE A 291 -17.54 -19.04 -3.59
N ARG A 292 -17.36 -19.69 -4.76
CA ARG A 292 -18.20 -19.46 -5.95
C ARG A 292 -19.70 -19.61 -5.68
N THR A 293 -20.07 -20.45 -4.72
CA THR A 293 -21.47 -20.70 -4.36
C THR A 293 -22.05 -19.72 -3.33
N ILE A 294 -21.21 -18.91 -2.67
CA ILE A 294 -21.62 -18.08 -1.52
C ILE A 294 -21.19 -16.61 -1.63
N ASN A 295 -20.43 -16.23 -2.67
CA ASN A 295 -19.78 -14.93 -2.82
C ASN A 295 -20.47 -14.03 -3.87
N HIS A 296 -21.80 -13.97 -3.85
CA HIS A 296 -22.57 -13.18 -4.83
C HIS A 296 -22.44 -11.65 -4.63
N ASP A 297 -21.91 -11.23 -3.50
CA ASP A 297 -21.74 -9.84 -3.06
C ASP A 297 -20.27 -9.40 -3.03
N ASN A 298 -19.36 -10.17 -3.63
CA ASN A 298 -17.92 -9.85 -3.71
C ASN A 298 -17.25 -9.62 -2.34
N TRP A 299 -17.78 -10.29 -1.33
CA TRP A 299 -17.30 -10.25 0.04
C TRP A 299 -15.91 -10.87 0.23
N ILE A 300 -15.62 -11.91 -0.55
CA ILE A 300 -14.40 -12.73 -0.44
C ILE A 300 -13.59 -12.63 -1.72
N TYR A 301 -12.28 -12.61 -1.56
CA TYR A 301 -11.35 -12.64 -2.68
C TYR A 301 -10.16 -13.53 -2.35
N VAL A 302 -9.81 -14.45 -3.25
CA VAL A 302 -8.85 -15.54 -3.00
C VAL A 302 -8.01 -15.81 -4.23
N TRP A 303 -6.69 -15.89 -4.08
CA TRP A 303 -5.80 -16.13 -5.22
C TRP A 303 -4.54 -16.92 -4.85
N PRO A 304 -3.93 -17.63 -5.83
CA PRO A 304 -2.65 -18.30 -5.63
C PRO A 304 -1.50 -17.28 -5.59
N THR A 305 -0.54 -17.50 -4.69
CA THR A 305 0.68 -16.70 -4.64
C THR A 305 1.74 -17.28 -5.57
N HIS A 306 2.69 -16.44 -5.97
CA HIS A 306 3.88 -16.86 -6.71
C HIS A 306 5.07 -17.14 -5.79
N LEU A 307 4.85 -17.33 -4.48
CA LEU A 307 5.89 -17.78 -3.57
C LEU A 307 6.28 -19.23 -3.89
N SER A 308 7.50 -19.62 -3.56
CA SER A 308 7.99 -21.00 -3.76
C SER A 308 7.15 -22.06 -3.01
N SER A 309 6.46 -21.68 -1.94
CA SER A 309 5.51 -22.54 -1.23
C SER A 309 4.25 -22.86 -2.05
N GLY A 310 3.93 -22.05 -3.06
CA GLY A 310 2.69 -22.14 -3.83
C GLY A 310 1.43 -21.92 -2.97
N GLU A 311 1.59 -21.20 -1.85
CA GLU A 311 0.49 -20.92 -0.93
C GLU A 311 -0.54 -19.97 -1.54
N TRP A 312 -1.69 -19.89 -0.90
CA TRP A 312 -2.81 -19.05 -1.28
C TRP A 312 -3.04 -17.97 -0.22
N ILE A 313 -3.74 -16.92 -0.64
CA ILE A 313 -4.13 -15.80 0.21
C ILE A 313 -5.60 -15.48 -0.01
N ALA A 314 -6.27 -15.08 1.06
CA ALA A 314 -7.68 -14.73 1.07
C ALA A 314 -7.92 -13.42 1.82
N PHE A 315 -8.82 -12.60 1.27
CA PHE A 315 -9.31 -11.37 1.86
C PHE A 315 -10.82 -11.48 2.05
N PHE A 316 -11.31 -10.96 3.17
CA PHE A 316 -12.72 -11.01 3.54
C PHE A 316 -13.15 -9.61 3.99
N GLY A 317 -14.30 -9.14 3.53
CA GLY A 317 -14.95 -7.99 4.15
C GLY A 317 -15.36 -8.33 5.60
N LEU A 318 -15.40 -7.33 6.47
CA LEU A 318 -15.90 -7.47 7.84
C LEU A 318 -16.91 -6.38 8.12
N ARG A 319 -17.91 -6.72 8.94
CA ARG A 319 -18.74 -5.70 9.60
C ARG A 319 -17.91 -5.03 10.70
N GLN A 320 -18.29 -3.82 11.10
CA GLN A 320 -17.52 -3.08 12.10
C GLN A 320 -17.39 -3.82 13.43
N ASP A 321 -18.47 -4.41 13.94
CA ASP A 321 -18.44 -5.14 15.21
C ASP A 321 -17.50 -6.36 15.15
N ASP A 322 -17.56 -7.11 14.05
CA ASP A 322 -16.66 -8.24 13.77
C ASP A 322 -15.19 -7.77 13.69
N ALA A 323 -14.95 -6.63 13.03
CA ALA A 323 -13.62 -6.04 12.94
C ALA A 323 -13.08 -5.61 14.31
N TRP A 324 -13.90 -4.97 15.14
CA TRP A 324 -13.50 -4.56 16.50
C TRP A 324 -13.25 -5.74 17.42
N LEU A 325 -14.09 -6.78 17.35
CA LEU A 325 -13.85 -8.04 18.05
C LEU A 325 -12.47 -8.59 17.70
N LEU A 326 -12.17 -8.73 16.42
CA LEU A 326 -10.89 -9.28 15.97
C LEU A 326 -9.71 -8.35 16.24
N GLN A 327 -9.87 -7.02 16.17
CA GLN A 327 -8.78 -6.09 16.47
C GLN A 327 -8.35 -6.12 17.94
N ASN A 328 -9.25 -6.48 18.85
CA ASN A 328 -8.90 -6.64 20.26
C ASN A 328 -8.04 -7.88 20.52
N GLU A 329 -8.25 -8.94 19.75
CA GLU A 329 -7.57 -10.23 19.91
C GLU A 329 -6.30 -10.36 19.05
N ILE A 330 -6.36 -9.88 17.81
CA ILE A 330 -5.32 -10.05 16.79
C ILE A 330 -4.50 -8.77 16.70
N LYS A 331 -3.47 -8.67 17.55
CA LYS A 331 -2.52 -7.54 17.54
C LYS A 331 -1.42 -7.71 16.50
N GLY A 332 -1.00 -8.94 16.23
CA GLY A 332 -0.06 -9.27 15.16
C GLY A 332 -0.54 -10.47 14.36
N PRO A 333 0.21 -10.90 13.33
CA PRO A 333 -0.12 -12.13 12.62
C PRO A 333 -0.14 -13.34 13.58
N LEU A 334 -1.29 -14.01 13.68
CA LEU A 334 -1.48 -15.20 14.51
C LEU A 334 -1.74 -16.43 13.63
N SER A 335 -1.47 -17.64 14.13
CA SER A 335 -1.87 -18.86 13.42
C SER A 335 -3.38 -19.01 13.40
N LEU A 336 -3.90 -19.82 12.47
CA LEU A 336 -5.33 -20.08 12.38
C LEU A 336 -5.87 -20.73 13.67
N ASP A 337 -5.10 -21.64 14.28
CA ASP A 337 -5.44 -22.27 15.57
C ASP A 337 -5.66 -21.26 16.69
N GLN A 338 -4.82 -20.21 16.74
CA GLN A 338 -4.87 -19.20 17.80
C GLN A 338 -6.10 -18.30 17.72
N VAL A 339 -6.72 -18.19 16.54
CA VAL A 339 -7.85 -17.27 16.30
C VAL A 339 -9.13 -18.00 15.92
N TRP A 340 -9.11 -19.33 15.91
CA TRP A 340 -10.22 -20.19 15.48
C TRP A 340 -11.54 -19.84 16.18
N ASP A 341 -11.49 -19.78 17.50
CA ASP A 341 -12.65 -19.47 18.33
C ASP A 341 -13.18 -18.05 18.08
N ASN A 342 -12.33 -17.13 17.63
CA ASN A 342 -12.75 -15.78 17.28
C ASN A 342 -13.40 -15.73 15.90
N LEU A 343 -12.84 -16.45 14.92
CA LEU A 343 -13.40 -16.55 13.57
C LEU A 343 -14.78 -17.24 13.56
N SER A 344 -14.98 -18.24 14.42
CA SER A 344 -16.26 -18.94 14.54
C SER A 344 -17.38 -18.11 15.18
N LYS A 345 -17.05 -17.00 15.85
CA LYS A 345 -18.01 -16.06 16.47
C LYS A 345 -18.46 -14.94 15.53
N LEU A 346 -17.87 -14.84 14.34
CA LEU A 346 -18.17 -13.77 13.40
C LEU A 346 -19.62 -13.86 12.92
N SER A 347 -20.25 -12.70 12.75
CA SER A 347 -21.70 -12.61 12.55
C SER A 347 -22.19 -13.16 11.21
N ASP A 348 -21.33 -13.17 10.17
CA ASP A 348 -21.68 -13.71 8.86
C ASP A 348 -21.64 -15.26 8.86
N PRO A 349 -22.77 -15.95 8.62
CA PRO A 349 -22.84 -17.41 8.69
C PRO A 349 -21.93 -18.12 7.66
N ARG A 350 -21.51 -17.42 6.60
CA ARG A 350 -20.60 -17.96 5.61
C ARG A 350 -19.19 -18.20 6.18
N TRP A 351 -18.81 -17.52 7.26
CA TRP A 351 -17.55 -17.81 7.97
C TRP A 351 -17.44 -19.26 8.39
N LYS A 352 -18.55 -19.89 8.80
CA LYS A 352 -18.56 -21.32 9.14
C LYS A 352 -18.07 -22.18 7.97
N ILE A 353 -18.51 -21.89 6.75
CA ILE A 353 -18.11 -22.61 5.55
C ILE A 353 -16.62 -22.43 5.28
N ILE A 354 -16.12 -21.20 5.42
CA ILE A 354 -14.70 -20.88 5.23
C ILE A 354 -13.83 -21.60 6.26
N VAL A 355 -14.22 -21.50 7.52
CA VAL A 355 -13.56 -22.14 8.65
C VAL A 355 -13.56 -23.66 8.45
N ASP A 356 -14.68 -24.29 8.13
CA ASP A 356 -14.77 -25.74 7.88
C ASP A 356 -13.82 -26.21 6.77
N VAL A 357 -13.70 -25.44 5.67
CA VAL A 357 -12.74 -25.74 4.59
C VAL A 357 -11.31 -25.66 5.10
N LEU A 358 -10.97 -24.60 5.82
CA LEU A 358 -9.62 -24.45 6.37
C LEU A 358 -9.32 -25.53 7.43
N ALA A 359 -10.32 -25.96 8.20
CA ALA A 359 -10.24 -27.06 9.18
C ALA A 359 -9.96 -28.41 8.54
N SER A 360 -10.51 -28.64 7.34
CA SER A 360 -10.40 -29.93 6.65
C SER A 360 -8.97 -30.27 6.19
N GLY A 361 -8.04 -29.31 6.27
CA GLY A 361 -6.61 -29.59 6.13
C GLY A 361 -6.07 -30.45 7.28
N ALA A 362 -5.05 -31.26 7.01
CA ALA A 362 -4.35 -32.03 8.04
C ALA A 362 -3.89 -31.12 9.21
N VAL A 363 -3.89 -31.67 10.43
CA VAL A 363 -3.67 -30.98 11.73
C VAL A 363 -2.36 -30.16 11.82
N GLY A 364 -1.43 -30.28 10.86
CA GLY A 364 -0.25 -29.42 10.75
C GLY A 364 -0.44 -28.14 9.92
N HIS A 365 -1.41 -28.08 9.02
CA HIS A 365 -1.58 -26.99 8.05
C HIS A 365 -2.24 -25.73 8.64
N HIS A 366 -2.94 -25.85 9.77
CA HIS A 366 -3.54 -24.71 10.46
C HIS A 366 -2.46 -23.82 11.10
N SER A 367 -1.35 -24.44 11.49
CA SER A 367 -0.14 -23.77 11.98
C SER A 367 0.67 -23.08 10.88
N GLU A 368 0.34 -23.28 9.60
CA GLU A 368 0.98 -22.60 8.45
C GLU A 368 0.17 -21.37 8.03
N CYS A 369 -1.16 -21.42 8.16
CA CYS A 369 -2.04 -20.29 7.91
C CYS A 369 -1.79 -19.16 8.92
N ARG A 370 -1.76 -17.91 8.44
CA ARG A 370 -1.61 -16.71 9.27
C ARG A 370 -2.77 -15.76 9.05
N VAL A 371 -3.39 -15.33 10.13
CA VAL A 371 -4.43 -14.30 10.13
C VAL A 371 -3.81 -12.98 10.57
N ASP A 372 -3.80 -11.99 9.68
CA ASP A 372 -3.31 -10.65 10.00
C ASP A 372 -4.41 -9.85 10.73
N PRO A 373 -4.04 -8.82 11.53
CA PRO A 373 -5.00 -7.93 12.15
C PRO A 373 -5.97 -7.30 11.13
N PRO A 374 -7.26 -7.14 11.48
CA PRO A 374 -8.20 -6.42 10.62
C PRO A 374 -7.72 -4.99 10.34
N PHE A 375 -7.88 -4.57 9.09
CA PHE A 375 -7.50 -3.23 8.64
C PHE A 375 -8.64 -2.56 7.90
N LEU A 376 -8.68 -1.23 7.99
CA LEU A 376 -9.65 -0.42 7.27
C LEU A 376 -9.06 -0.05 5.90
N TRP A 377 -9.73 -0.49 4.84
CA TRP A 377 -9.43 -0.03 3.49
C TRP A 377 -10.40 1.09 3.13
N ALA A 378 -9.88 2.29 2.83
CA ALA A 378 -10.65 3.50 2.63
C ALA A 378 -10.13 4.27 1.40
N PRO A 379 -10.54 3.91 0.18
CA PRO A 379 -10.02 4.51 -1.05
C PRO A 379 -10.04 6.05 -1.03
N HIS A 380 -8.98 6.65 -1.56
CA HIS A 380 -8.87 8.10 -1.71
C HIS A 380 -7.98 8.46 -2.90
N LEU A 381 -8.02 9.74 -3.28
CA LEU A 381 -7.09 10.38 -4.20
C LEU A 381 -6.67 11.71 -3.59
N TYR A 382 -5.39 12.04 -3.60
CA TYR A 382 -4.90 13.34 -3.18
C TYR A 382 -4.70 14.25 -4.39
N ILE A 383 -5.29 15.44 -4.34
CA ILE A 383 -5.25 16.43 -5.43
C ILE A 383 -4.42 17.67 -5.09
N GLY A 384 -3.77 17.70 -3.92
CA GLY A 384 -3.00 18.85 -3.44
C GLY A 384 -3.72 19.64 -2.36
N ASP A 385 -2.97 20.09 -1.36
CA ASP A 385 -3.42 21.09 -0.39
C ASP A 385 -2.83 22.48 -0.71
N GLY A 386 -3.60 23.53 -0.42
CA GLY A 386 -3.17 24.91 -0.62
C GLY A 386 -2.45 25.49 0.61
N SER A 387 -2.17 24.68 1.63
CA SER A 387 -1.78 25.15 2.96
C SER A 387 -0.77 24.27 3.69
N GLY A 388 -0.36 23.14 3.10
CA GLY A 388 0.57 22.21 3.71
C GLY A 388 2.02 22.72 3.71
N TRP A 389 2.93 21.86 4.19
CA TRP A 389 4.35 22.18 4.33
C TRP A 389 4.97 22.70 3.02
N SER A 390 4.56 22.14 1.88
CA SER A 390 5.03 22.56 0.55
C SER A 390 4.77 24.04 0.30
N HIS A 391 3.53 24.51 0.55
CA HIS A 391 3.16 25.91 0.39
C HIS A 391 3.89 26.82 1.39
N GLN A 392 4.04 26.37 2.64
CA GLN A 392 4.68 27.16 3.69
C GLN A 392 6.18 27.38 3.47
N GLN A 393 6.88 26.37 2.94
CA GLN A 393 8.33 26.42 2.74
C GLN A 393 8.73 26.74 1.28
N GLY A 394 7.78 26.78 0.35
CA GLY A 394 8.06 27.00 -1.07
C GLY A 394 8.83 25.83 -1.73
N VAL A 395 8.79 24.65 -1.13
CA VAL A 395 9.45 23.44 -1.63
C VAL A 395 8.40 22.46 -2.14
N PRO A 396 8.50 21.94 -3.37
CA PRO A 396 7.54 20.98 -3.90
C PRO A 396 7.54 19.67 -3.10
N VAL A 397 6.35 19.20 -2.74
CA VAL A 397 6.12 17.87 -2.16
C VAL A 397 5.30 17.03 -3.13
N ILE A 398 5.87 15.90 -3.55
CA ILE A 398 5.23 14.95 -4.45
C ILE A 398 4.73 13.74 -3.65
N PRO A 399 3.42 13.52 -3.54
CA PRO A 399 2.90 12.29 -2.94
C PRO A 399 3.12 11.10 -3.89
N VAL A 400 3.58 10.00 -3.33
CA VAL A 400 3.81 8.74 -4.06
C VAL A 400 3.23 7.56 -3.28
N GLY A 401 2.87 6.50 -4.00
CA GLY A 401 2.26 5.33 -3.39
C GLY A 401 0.89 5.66 -2.79
N ASP A 402 0.60 5.05 -1.65
CA ASP A 402 -0.63 5.28 -0.91
C ASP A 402 -0.78 6.71 -0.36
N SER A 403 0.25 7.56 -0.41
CA SER A 403 0.08 8.99 -0.14
C SER A 403 -0.67 9.70 -1.30
N LEU A 404 -0.60 9.17 -2.52
CA LEU A 404 -1.28 9.75 -3.67
C LEU A 404 -2.69 9.18 -3.84
N PHE A 405 -2.83 7.87 -3.83
CA PHE A 405 -4.12 7.19 -3.84
C PHE A 405 -3.97 5.80 -3.23
N HIS A 406 -5.02 5.26 -2.62
CA HIS A 406 -4.96 3.89 -2.12
C HIS A 406 -5.04 2.89 -3.26
N GLY A 407 -4.02 2.04 -3.37
CA GLY A 407 -3.98 0.99 -4.37
C GLY A 407 -5.11 -0.03 -4.21
N HIS A 408 -5.47 -0.68 -5.32
CA HIS A 408 -6.44 -1.76 -5.30
C HIS A 408 -5.85 -2.96 -4.53
N PRO A 409 -6.48 -3.44 -3.44
CA PRO A 409 -5.93 -4.52 -2.61
C PRO A 409 -5.66 -5.82 -3.38
N GLN A 410 -6.31 -5.97 -4.53
CA GLN A 410 -6.23 -7.13 -5.41
C GLN A 410 -5.01 -7.12 -6.35
N VAL A 411 -4.37 -5.96 -6.55
CA VAL A 411 -3.26 -5.79 -7.49
C VAL A 411 -1.96 -5.65 -6.72
N GLY A 412 -1.31 -6.78 -6.46
CA GLY A 412 -0.05 -6.84 -5.71
C GLY A 412 -0.12 -6.22 -4.32
N ASN A 413 -1.23 -6.46 -3.60
CA ASN A 413 -1.57 -5.80 -2.32
C ASN A 413 -1.60 -4.26 -2.41
N GLY A 414 -2.08 -3.71 -3.53
CA GLY A 414 -2.13 -2.27 -3.77
C GLY A 414 -0.83 -1.67 -4.30
N LEU A 415 0.24 -2.43 -4.48
CA LEU A 415 1.52 -1.89 -4.94
C LEU A 415 1.64 -1.77 -6.47
N GLY A 416 0.95 -2.61 -7.25
CA GLY A 416 1.23 -2.75 -8.68
C GLY A 416 1.15 -1.42 -9.45
N SER A 417 0.06 -0.68 -9.29
CA SER A 417 -0.11 0.63 -9.95
C SER A 417 0.95 1.65 -9.53
N HIS A 418 1.37 1.62 -8.27
CA HIS A 418 2.40 2.52 -7.74
C HIS A 418 3.77 2.24 -8.35
N LEU A 419 4.12 0.97 -8.52
CA LEU A 419 5.38 0.57 -9.14
C LEU A 419 5.40 0.92 -10.62
N ASN A 420 4.29 0.70 -11.33
CA ASN A 420 4.15 1.11 -12.73
C ASN A 420 4.31 2.63 -12.91
N MET A 421 3.73 3.45 -12.02
CA MET A 421 3.92 4.90 -12.06
C MET A 421 5.39 5.31 -11.89
N ILE A 422 6.13 4.65 -11.00
CA ILE A 422 7.58 4.87 -10.85
C ILE A 422 8.30 4.49 -12.15
N ASN A 423 7.95 3.37 -12.78
CA ASN A 423 8.54 2.93 -14.05
C ASN A 423 8.29 3.93 -15.18
N LEU A 424 7.07 4.46 -15.30
CA LEU A 424 6.74 5.50 -16.27
C LEU A 424 7.52 6.79 -16.02
N LEU A 425 7.69 7.19 -14.75
CA LEU A 425 8.50 8.36 -14.41
C LEU A 425 9.93 8.19 -14.88
N ILE A 426 10.52 7.04 -14.62
CA ILE A 426 11.89 6.74 -15.02
C ILE A 426 12.03 6.77 -16.54
N GLN A 427 11.12 6.11 -17.26
CA GLN A 427 11.15 6.09 -18.73
C GLN A 427 11.05 7.50 -19.32
N GLN A 428 10.18 8.34 -18.76
CA GLN A 428 10.03 9.73 -19.19
C GLN A 428 11.30 10.54 -18.90
N LEU A 429 11.85 10.46 -17.69
CA LEU A 429 13.07 11.16 -17.33
C LEU A 429 14.29 10.69 -18.13
N GLN A 430 14.37 9.40 -18.50
CA GLN A 430 15.42 8.90 -19.38
C GLN A 430 15.36 9.54 -20.77
N ARG A 431 14.15 9.68 -21.34
CA ARG A 431 13.96 10.35 -22.64
C ARG A 431 14.31 11.83 -22.59
N SER A 432 14.10 12.49 -21.45
CA SER A 432 14.43 13.91 -21.29
C SER A 432 15.90 14.18 -20.93
N ASN A 433 16.67 13.16 -20.52
CA ASN A 433 18.10 13.29 -20.18
C ASN A 433 19.06 12.65 -21.21
N GLY A 434 18.55 11.86 -22.16
CA GLY A 434 19.30 11.39 -23.33
C GLY A 434 19.17 12.37 -24.47
#